data_AF-A0A6C0LP68-F1
#
_entry.id   AF-A0A6C0LP68-F1
#
_cell.length_a   1.000
_cell.length_b   1.000
_cell.length_c   1.000
_cell.angle_alpha   90.00
_cell.angle_beta   90.00
_cell.angle_gamma   90.00
#
_symmetry.space_group_name_H-M   'P 1'
#
loop_
_entity.id
_entity.type
_entity.pdbx_description
1 polymer ?
#
loop_
_entity_poly.entity_id
_entity_poly.type
_entity_poly.pdbx_seq_one_letter_code
_entity_poly.pdbx_strand_id
1 'polypeptide(L)'
;MADAMSIPTPHHILNGKWDLYYHLPNVNKWDLSSYTIIMNSIDTVEKVLVLNDKINENIVKNCMLFVMREGITPMWEDPKNRVGGCFSYKVANKQVYEVWTQLFYALCGESLTVDPTLSKHINGITISPKKNFCIIKIWLDTAQYQDANMIASIPNLLKQGCLFKKHEPEF
;
A
#
# COMPACT_ATOMS: atom_id res chain seq x y z
N MET A 1 29.71 -14.38 36.44
CA MET A 1 28.94 -13.51 35.54
C MET A 1 28.12 -14.45 34.68
N ALA A 2 26.82 -14.52 34.90
CA ALA A 2 25.93 -15.36 34.10
C ALA A 2 25.47 -14.52 32.90
N ASP A 3 25.78 -15.00 31.70
CA ASP A 3 25.21 -14.46 30.46
C ASP A 3 23.68 -14.57 30.55
N ALA A 4 23.02 -13.42 30.58
CA ALA A 4 21.58 -13.36 30.38
C ALA A 4 21.31 -13.80 28.93
N MET A 5 20.89 -15.04 28.77
CA MET A 5 20.34 -15.52 27.50
C MET A 5 19.14 -14.64 27.15
N SER A 6 19.30 -13.78 26.15
CA SER A 6 18.21 -12.97 25.60
C SER A 6 17.16 -13.91 25.03
N ILE A 7 16.04 -14.07 25.74
CA ILE A 7 14.86 -14.76 25.23
C ILE A 7 14.45 -14.00 23.96
N PRO A 8 14.32 -14.66 22.79
CA PRO A 8 13.85 -14.00 21.59
C PRO A 8 12.47 -13.41 21.87
N THR A 9 12.32 -12.10 21.69
CA THR A 9 11.01 -11.44 21.79
C THR A 9 10.07 -12.09 20.76
N PRO A 10 8.91 -12.63 21.17
CA PRO A 10 7.97 -13.20 20.21
C PRO A 10 7.51 -12.11 19.24
N HIS A 11 7.60 -12.39 17.94
CA HIS A 11 7.12 -11.47 16.90
C HIS A 11 5.60 -11.46 16.86
N HIS A 12 5.02 -10.31 16.58
CA HIS A 12 3.57 -10.15 16.50
C HIS A 12 3.10 -10.41 15.08
N ILE A 13 2.41 -11.53 14.87
CA ILE A 13 1.93 -11.96 13.54
C ILE A 13 0.80 -11.06 13.05
N LEU A 14 0.84 -10.69 11.77
CA LEU A 14 -0.21 -9.96 11.06
C LEU A 14 -1.33 -10.90 10.59
N ASN A 15 -2.53 -10.36 10.42
CA ASN A 15 -3.65 -11.09 9.82
C ASN A 15 -3.41 -11.40 8.34
N GLY A 16 -2.79 -10.46 7.62
CA GLY A 16 -2.42 -10.58 6.21
C GLY A 16 -0.92 -10.73 6.03
N LYS A 17 -0.53 -11.31 4.89
CA LYS A 17 0.85 -11.27 4.40
C LYS A 17 0.94 -10.29 3.24
N TRP A 18 2.01 -9.52 3.20
CA TRP A 18 2.18 -8.42 2.25
C TRP A 18 3.55 -8.45 1.60
N ASP A 19 3.62 -7.94 0.37
CA ASP A 19 4.85 -7.77 -0.39
C ASP A 19 5.00 -6.29 -0.75
N LEU A 20 6.20 -5.75 -0.53
CA LEU A 20 6.56 -4.38 -0.91
C LEU A 20 7.38 -4.41 -2.20
N TYR A 21 6.87 -3.71 -3.22
CA TYR A 21 7.51 -3.56 -4.52
C TYR A 21 7.94 -2.12 -4.75
N TYR A 22 8.92 -1.99 -5.64
CA TYR A 22 9.40 -0.74 -6.20
C TYR A 22 9.36 -0.80 -7.73
N HIS A 23 9.02 0.33 -8.35
CA HIS A 23 9.13 0.52 -9.78
C HIS A 23 9.82 1.87 -10.08
N LEU A 24 10.65 1.87 -11.10
CA LEU A 24 11.45 3.04 -11.50
C LEU A 24 10.57 4.05 -12.25
N PRO A 25 10.43 5.31 -11.79
CA PRO A 25 9.55 6.29 -12.44
C PRO A 25 9.86 6.61 -13.90
N ASN A 26 11.10 6.37 -14.34
CA ASN A 26 11.59 6.60 -15.69
C ASN A 26 11.48 5.35 -16.60
N VAL A 27 11.03 4.22 -16.07
CA VAL A 27 10.78 3.01 -16.85
C VAL A 27 9.35 3.04 -17.35
N ASN A 28 9.15 3.18 -18.66
CA ASN A 28 7.82 3.19 -19.27
C ASN A 28 7.30 1.77 -19.59
N LYS A 29 8.00 0.73 -19.13
CA LYS A 29 7.55 -0.66 -19.21
C LYS A 29 6.77 -1.00 -17.94
N TRP A 30 5.58 -1.56 -18.11
CA TRP A 30 4.66 -1.91 -17.02
C TRP A 30 4.45 -3.44 -16.92
N ASP A 31 5.34 -4.23 -17.50
CA ASP A 31 5.35 -5.66 -17.31
C ASP A 31 5.91 -6.04 -15.93
N LEU A 32 5.59 -7.24 -15.44
CA LEU A 32 5.98 -7.70 -14.11
C LEU A 32 7.50 -7.64 -13.87
N SER A 33 8.33 -7.82 -14.91
CA SER A 33 9.79 -7.82 -14.77
C SER A 33 10.37 -6.43 -14.46
N SER A 34 9.58 -5.38 -14.67
CA SER A 34 9.96 -4.00 -14.31
C SER A 34 9.81 -3.68 -12.82
N TYR A 35 9.11 -4.54 -12.07
CA TYR A 35 8.92 -4.37 -10.63
C TYR A 35 10.00 -5.11 -9.85
N THR A 36 10.64 -4.42 -8.90
CA THR A 36 11.61 -5.00 -7.98
C THR A 36 10.94 -5.24 -6.63
N ILE A 37 11.02 -6.45 -6.10
CA ILE A 37 10.57 -6.76 -4.74
C ILE A 37 11.61 -6.20 -3.75
N ILE A 38 11.19 -5.29 -2.88
CA ILE A 38 12.02 -4.81 -1.76
C ILE A 38 11.98 -5.84 -0.62
N MET A 39 10.79 -6.33 -0.28
CA MET A 39 10.60 -7.34 0.75
C MET A 39 9.34 -8.14 0.44
N ASN A 40 9.44 -9.46 0.56
CA ASN A 40 8.31 -10.38 0.50
C ASN A 40 7.90 -10.86 1.90
N SER A 41 6.71 -11.43 2.00
CA SER A 41 6.22 -12.10 3.21
C SER A 41 6.36 -11.22 4.47
N ILE A 42 5.88 -9.98 4.37
CA ILE A 42 5.68 -9.06 5.49
C ILE A 42 4.47 -9.56 6.26
N ASP A 43 4.74 -10.33 7.31
CA ASP A 43 3.77 -11.09 8.10
C ASP A 43 3.87 -10.81 9.60
N THR A 44 4.65 -9.81 9.99
CA THR A 44 4.86 -9.40 11.38
C THR A 44 4.82 -7.87 11.52
N VAL A 45 4.34 -7.40 12.67
CA VAL A 45 4.31 -5.97 13.01
C VAL A 45 5.73 -5.39 12.99
N GLU A 46 6.73 -6.13 13.48
CA GLU A 46 8.12 -5.70 13.52
C GLU A 46 8.67 -5.43 12.11
N LYS A 47 8.35 -6.27 11.11
CA LYS A 47 8.74 -6.00 9.72
C LYS A 47 8.11 -4.70 9.20
N VAL A 48 6.84 -4.43 9.53
CA VAL A 48 6.16 -3.20 9.13
C VAL A 48 6.81 -1.97 9.77
N LEU A 49 7.13 -2.04 11.07
CA LEU A 49 7.82 -0.97 11.79
C LEU A 49 9.20 -0.69 11.17
N VAL A 50 10.01 -1.74 10.98
CA VAL A 50 11.34 -1.62 10.36
C VAL A 50 11.27 -1.03 8.96
N LEU A 51 10.29 -1.46 8.15
CA LEU A 51 10.13 -0.93 6.79
C LEU A 51 9.71 0.55 6.82
N ASN A 52 8.76 0.95 7.67
CA ASN A 52 8.37 2.37 7.78
C ASN A 52 9.50 3.26 8.30
N ASP A 53 10.39 2.74 9.16
CA ASP A 53 11.59 3.46 9.60
C ASP A 53 12.66 3.58 8.49
N LYS A 54 12.78 2.57 7.63
CA LYS A 54 13.78 2.54 6.55
C LYS A 54 13.33 3.30 5.30
N ILE A 55 12.04 3.29 4.99
CA ILE A 55 11.46 4.04 3.88
C ILE A 55 11.35 5.50 4.32
N ASN A 56 12.39 6.29 4.02
CA ASN A 56 12.41 7.71 4.37
C ASN A 56 11.55 8.56 3.42
N GLU A 57 11.35 9.83 3.79
CA GLU A 57 10.58 10.81 3.04
C GLU A 57 11.04 10.99 1.58
N ASN A 58 12.35 10.93 1.33
CA ASN A 58 12.88 11.07 -0.03
C ASN A 58 12.48 9.88 -0.92
N ILE A 59 12.44 8.67 -0.38
CA ILE A 59 11.96 7.49 -1.11
C ILE A 59 10.48 7.67 -1.44
N VAL A 60 9.64 7.98 -0.44
CA VAL A 60 8.19 8.13 -0.65
C VAL A 60 7.86 9.22 -1.69
N LYS A 61 8.60 10.33 -1.70
CA LYS A 61 8.37 11.45 -2.63
C LYS A 61 8.85 11.20 -4.06
N ASN A 62 9.76 10.26 -4.28
CA ASN A 62 10.47 10.14 -5.57
C ASN A 62 10.41 8.73 -6.18
N CYS A 63 9.92 7.73 -5.45
CA CYS A 63 9.83 6.35 -5.90
C CYS A 63 8.37 5.93 -6.12
N MET A 64 8.13 5.02 -7.07
CA MET A 64 6.85 4.32 -7.12
C MET A 64 6.93 3.12 -6.20
N LEU A 65 6.10 3.09 -5.16
CA LEU A 65 6.02 1.99 -4.21
C LEU A 65 4.64 1.35 -4.27
N PHE A 66 4.61 0.04 -4.02
CA PHE A 66 3.40 -0.76 -4.01
C PHE A 66 3.49 -1.71 -2.82
N VAL A 67 2.50 -1.70 -1.93
CA VAL A 67 2.33 -2.72 -0.91
C VAL A 67 1.10 -3.52 -1.31
N MET A 68 1.30 -4.76 -1.72
CA MET A 68 0.24 -5.64 -2.19
C MET A 68 0.11 -6.85 -1.27
N ARG A 69 -1.09 -7.40 -1.17
CA ARG A 69 -1.30 -8.66 -0.46
C ARG A 69 -0.50 -9.78 -1.16
N GLU A 70 0.11 -10.66 -0.39
CA GLU A 70 0.97 -11.74 -0.92
C GLU A 70 0.24 -12.55 -1.99
N GLY A 71 0.90 -12.76 -3.13
CA GLY A 71 0.33 -13.45 -4.29
C GLY A 71 -0.53 -12.60 -5.22
N ILE A 72 -0.70 -11.30 -4.93
CA ILE A 72 -1.34 -10.32 -5.83
C ILE A 72 -0.27 -9.39 -6.38
N THR A 73 -0.09 -9.39 -7.70
CA THR A 73 0.89 -8.52 -8.35
C THR A 73 0.39 -7.07 -8.43
N PRO A 74 1.29 -6.07 -8.44
CA PRO A 74 0.94 -4.64 -8.58
C PRO A 74 0.52 -4.25 -10.02
N MET A 75 -0.21 -5.14 -10.69
CA MET A 75 -0.65 -5.02 -12.08
C MET A 75 -2.19 -5.07 -12.14
N TRP A 76 -2.76 -4.21 -12.96
CA TRP A 76 -4.20 -4.13 -13.22
C TRP A 76 -4.74 -5.37 -13.95
N GLU A 77 -3.89 -6.10 -14.67
CA GLU A 77 -4.22 -7.37 -15.33
C GLU A 77 -4.29 -8.57 -14.35
N ASP A 78 -3.76 -8.43 -13.13
CA ASP A 78 -3.80 -9.49 -12.12
C ASP A 78 -5.25 -9.97 -11.93
N PRO A 79 -5.52 -11.29 -11.87
CA PRO A 79 -6.87 -11.82 -11.71
C PRO A 79 -7.65 -11.22 -10.54
N LYS A 80 -6.96 -10.82 -9.46
CA LYS A 80 -7.56 -10.17 -8.29
C LYS A 80 -7.77 -8.67 -8.46
N ASN A 81 -7.09 -8.00 -9.39
CA ASN A 81 -7.21 -6.56 -9.61
C ASN A 81 -8.14 -6.22 -10.79
N ARG A 82 -8.18 -7.06 -11.84
CA ARG A 82 -8.79 -6.76 -13.14
C ARG A 82 -10.31 -6.54 -13.14
N VAL A 83 -11.01 -7.04 -12.12
CA VAL A 83 -12.46 -6.84 -11.95
C VAL A 83 -12.79 -5.76 -10.91
N GLY A 84 -11.76 -5.21 -10.30
CA GLY A 84 -11.86 -4.28 -9.19
C GLY A 84 -11.71 -2.82 -9.63
N GLY A 85 -11.12 -2.04 -8.74
CA GLY A 85 -10.81 -0.65 -9.00
C GLY A 85 -9.93 -0.07 -7.91
N CYS A 86 -9.73 1.24 -7.97
CA CYS A 86 -8.96 1.93 -6.96
C CYS A 86 -9.56 3.29 -6.60
N PHE A 87 -9.46 3.64 -5.32
CA PHE A 87 -9.55 5.03 -4.89
C PHE A 87 -8.24 5.73 -5.22
N SER A 88 -8.32 6.90 -5.84
CA SER A 88 -7.16 7.70 -6.26
C SER A 88 -7.18 9.04 -5.54
N TYR A 89 -6.16 9.25 -4.71
CA TYR A 89 -5.97 10.44 -3.89
C TYR A 89 -4.81 11.28 -4.42
N LYS A 90 -5.00 12.59 -4.45
CA LYS A 90 -3.92 13.56 -4.71
C LYS A 90 -3.43 14.09 -3.37
N VAL A 91 -2.17 13.84 -3.02
CA VAL A 91 -1.58 14.22 -1.74
C VAL A 91 -0.37 15.11 -1.95
N ALA A 92 -0.35 16.28 -1.30
CA ALA A 92 0.75 17.23 -1.45
C ALA A 92 2.07 16.64 -0.91
N ASN A 93 3.19 16.98 -1.56
CA ASN A 93 4.50 16.44 -1.15
C ASN A 93 4.85 16.75 0.32
N LYS A 94 4.35 17.85 0.88
CA LYS A 94 4.58 18.20 2.29
C LYS A 94 3.95 17.19 3.28
N GLN A 95 2.88 16.51 2.88
CA GLN A 95 2.10 15.61 3.74
C GLN A 95 2.29 14.13 3.37
N VAL A 96 2.80 13.85 2.17
CA VAL A 96 2.76 12.51 1.58
C VAL A 96 3.50 11.44 2.39
N TYR A 97 4.58 11.82 3.07
CA TYR A 97 5.35 10.89 3.89
C TYR A 97 4.53 10.35 5.05
N GLU A 98 3.95 11.25 5.84
CA GLU A 98 3.07 10.89 6.96
C GLU A 98 1.86 10.08 6.47
N VAL A 99 1.23 10.50 5.38
CA VAL A 99 0.09 9.79 4.79
C VAL A 99 0.46 8.37 4.37
N TRP A 100 1.60 8.17 3.69
CA TRP A 100 2.07 6.85 3.28
C TRP A 100 2.34 5.95 4.49
N THR A 101 3.03 6.46 5.50
CA THR A 101 3.33 5.71 6.73
C THR A 101 2.05 5.25 7.44
N GLN A 102 1.07 6.14 7.61
CA GLN A 102 -0.22 5.81 8.23
C GLN A 102 -1.02 4.80 7.40
N LEU A 103 -1.02 4.95 6.07
CA LEU A 103 -1.67 4.00 5.17
C LEU A 103 -1.04 2.61 5.23
N PHE A 104 0.30 2.52 5.30
CA PHE A 104 0.99 1.25 5.40
C PHE A 104 0.64 0.54 6.72
N TYR A 105 0.64 1.26 7.84
CA TYR A 105 0.15 0.71 9.11
C TYR A 105 -1.29 0.23 9.04
N ALA A 106 -2.20 1.08 8.53
CA ALA A 106 -3.62 0.75 8.46
C ALA A 106 -3.91 -0.41 7.48
N LEU A 107 -3.16 -0.52 6.38
CA LEU A 107 -3.26 -1.64 5.46
C LEU A 107 -2.88 -2.95 6.15
N CYS A 108 -1.67 -3.02 6.71
CA CYS A 108 -1.16 -4.25 7.31
C CYS A 108 -1.91 -4.64 8.60
N GLY A 109 -2.45 -3.64 9.32
CA GLY A 109 -3.30 -3.84 10.49
C GLY A 109 -4.75 -4.21 10.16
N GLU A 110 -5.13 -4.31 8.88
CA GLU A 110 -6.52 -4.56 8.44
C GLU A 110 -7.52 -3.54 9.04
N SER A 111 -7.10 -2.28 9.14
CA SER A 111 -7.87 -1.16 9.72
C SER A 111 -8.05 0.00 8.75
N LEU A 112 -7.83 -0.25 7.45
CA LEU A 112 -7.91 0.77 6.40
C LEU A 112 -9.36 1.13 6.03
N THR A 113 -10.32 0.29 6.38
CA THR A 113 -11.74 0.50 6.14
C THR A 113 -12.49 0.85 7.42
N VAL A 114 -13.55 1.66 7.32
CA VAL A 114 -14.43 2.00 8.45
C VAL A 114 -15.16 0.75 8.96
N ASP A 115 -15.63 -0.11 8.05
CA ASP A 115 -16.14 -1.44 8.36
C ASP A 115 -14.99 -2.45 8.19
N PRO A 116 -14.50 -3.09 9.28
CA PRO A 116 -13.41 -4.06 9.21
C PRO A 116 -13.70 -5.26 8.29
N THR A 117 -14.97 -5.62 8.10
CA THR A 117 -15.34 -6.75 7.23
C THR A 117 -15.01 -6.52 5.76
N LEU A 118 -14.80 -5.25 5.37
CA LEU A 118 -14.42 -4.84 4.03
C LEU A 118 -12.92 -4.88 3.77
N SER A 119 -12.07 -5.05 4.80
CA SER A 119 -10.60 -5.10 4.62
C SER A 119 -10.14 -6.27 3.73
N LYS A 120 -10.92 -7.36 3.69
CA LYS A 120 -10.70 -8.49 2.77
C LYS A 120 -10.76 -8.11 1.28
N HIS A 121 -11.42 -6.99 0.95
CA HIS A 121 -11.53 -6.49 -0.42
C HIS A 121 -10.36 -5.58 -0.80
N ILE A 122 -9.48 -5.22 0.14
CA ILE A 122 -8.30 -4.40 -0.13
C ILE A 122 -7.16 -5.31 -0.58
N ASN A 123 -6.69 -5.06 -1.81
CA ASN A 123 -5.55 -5.77 -2.41
C ASN A 123 -4.22 -5.09 -2.11
N GLY A 124 -4.22 -3.77 -1.89
CA GLY A 124 -2.98 -3.05 -1.63
C GLY A 124 -3.08 -1.54 -1.72
N ILE A 125 -1.96 -0.87 -1.47
CA ILE A 125 -1.79 0.57 -1.68
C ILE A 125 -0.61 0.84 -2.60
N THR A 126 -0.68 1.95 -3.34
CA THR A 126 0.39 2.39 -4.22
C THR A 126 0.62 3.87 -4.09
N ILE A 127 1.85 4.32 -4.32
CA ILE A 127 2.20 5.72 -4.43
C ILE A 127 2.98 5.96 -5.72
N SER A 128 2.65 7.04 -6.43
CA SER A 128 3.35 7.45 -7.63
C SER A 128 3.66 8.95 -7.59
N PRO A 129 4.94 9.35 -7.72
CA PRO A 129 5.33 10.73 -7.62
C PRO A 129 4.90 11.54 -8.85
N LYS A 130 4.56 12.82 -8.62
CA LYS A 130 4.37 13.87 -9.63
C LYS A 130 5.13 15.11 -9.17
N LYS A 131 5.12 16.17 -9.99
CA LYS A 131 5.95 17.38 -9.76
C LYS A 131 5.78 17.99 -8.35
N ASN A 132 4.53 18.18 -7.88
CA ASN A 132 4.23 18.89 -6.63
C ASN A 132 3.38 18.08 -5.63
N PHE A 133 3.05 16.85 -6.00
CA PHE A 133 2.16 15.97 -5.25
C PHE A 133 2.48 14.53 -5.62
N CYS A 134 1.98 13.58 -4.84
CA CYS A 134 1.93 12.18 -5.25
C CYS A 134 0.48 11.75 -5.46
N ILE A 135 0.29 10.77 -6.33
CA ILE A 135 -0.97 10.04 -6.43
C ILE A 135 -0.83 8.80 -5.55
N ILE A 136 -1.68 8.70 -4.55
CA ILE A 136 -1.84 7.49 -3.75
C ILE A 136 -3.08 6.76 -4.22
N LYS A 137 -2.98 5.44 -4.36
CA LYS A 137 -4.14 4.60 -4.66
C LYS A 137 -4.34 3.52 -3.61
N ILE A 138 -5.59 3.20 -3.34
CA ILE A 138 -6.00 2.04 -2.56
C ILE A 138 -6.74 1.11 -3.52
N TRP A 139 -6.22 -0.10 -3.71
CA TRP A 139 -6.67 -1.06 -4.71
C TRP A 139 -7.65 -2.06 -4.07
N LEU A 140 -8.76 -2.29 -4.77
CA LEU A 140 -9.80 -3.21 -4.35
C LEU A 140 -9.97 -4.34 -5.37
N ASP A 141 -10.37 -5.51 -4.89
CA ASP A 141 -10.71 -6.67 -5.74
C ASP A 141 -12.09 -6.57 -6.40
N THR A 142 -12.85 -5.52 -6.06
CA THR A 142 -14.23 -5.32 -6.50
C THR A 142 -14.49 -3.86 -6.83
N ALA A 143 -15.38 -3.63 -7.79
CA ALA A 143 -15.89 -2.32 -8.14
C ALA A 143 -17.25 -1.99 -7.49
N GLN A 144 -17.70 -2.81 -6.54
CA GLN A 144 -18.98 -2.59 -5.84
C GLN A 144 -18.90 -1.42 -4.84
N TYR A 145 -17.76 -1.22 -4.19
CA TYR A 145 -17.56 -0.19 -3.18
C TYR A 145 -16.81 1.01 -3.76
N GLN A 146 -17.56 2.04 -4.16
CA GLN A 146 -17.02 3.21 -4.86
C GLN A 146 -17.08 4.50 -4.03
N ASP A 147 -17.69 4.47 -2.85
CA ASP A 147 -17.73 5.61 -1.94
C ASP A 147 -16.45 5.65 -1.09
N ALA A 148 -15.67 6.72 -1.23
CA ALA A 148 -14.43 6.94 -0.46
C ALA A 148 -14.68 7.05 1.05
N ASN A 149 -15.94 7.21 1.49
CA ASN A 149 -16.31 7.15 2.90
C ASN A 149 -16.04 5.78 3.53
N MET A 150 -15.92 4.70 2.74
CA MET A 150 -15.55 3.38 3.25
C MET A 150 -14.13 3.34 3.83
N ILE A 151 -13.25 4.25 3.42
CA ILE A 151 -11.87 4.31 3.90
C ILE A 151 -11.84 5.03 5.24
N ALA A 152 -11.11 4.47 6.21
CA ALA A 152 -10.91 5.05 7.53
C ALA A 152 -10.31 6.46 7.43
N SER A 153 -10.51 7.28 8.46
CA SER A 153 -9.93 8.63 8.49
C SER A 153 -8.42 8.53 8.66
N ILE A 154 -7.67 8.93 7.64
CA ILE A 154 -6.21 9.04 7.69
C ILE A 154 -5.85 10.54 7.67
N PRO A 155 -5.06 11.05 8.62
CA PRO A 155 -4.63 12.44 8.64
C PRO A 155 -4.06 12.87 7.28
N ASN A 156 -4.47 14.05 6.79
CA ASN A 156 -4.04 14.62 5.50
C ASN A 156 -4.44 13.83 4.22
N LEU A 157 -5.18 12.71 4.34
CA LEU A 157 -5.76 12.00 3.20
C LEU A 157 -7.21 12.48 2.98
N LEU A 158 -7.37 13.50 2.14
CA LEU A 158 -8.68 14.09 1.90
C LEU A 158 -9.58 13.16 1.07
N LYS A 159 -10.78 12.88 1.57
CA LYS A 159 -11.83 12.18 0.81
C LYS A 159 -12.41 13.06 -0.31
N GLN A 160 -12.45 14.38 -0.08
CA GLN A 160 -12.89 15.33 -1.11
C GLN A 160 -11.94 15.31 -2.30
N GLY A 161 -12.49 15.12 -3.50
CA GLY A 161 -11.71 15.02 -4.74
C GLY A 161 -11.05 13.65 -4.94
N CYS A 162 -11.28 12.68 -4.05
CA CYS A 162 -10.95 11.29 -4.32
C CYS A 162 -11.81 10.78 -5.48
N LEU A 163 -11.17 10.07 -6.42
CA LEU A 163 -11.85 9.45 -7.56
C LEU A 163 -11.78 7.94 -7.42
N PHE A 164 -12.91 7.24 -7.57
CA PHE A 164 -12.89 5.80 -7.79
C PHE A 164 -12.74 5.54 -9.29
N LYS A 165 -11.81 4.65 -9.66
CA LYS A 165 -11.58 4.23 -11.05
C LYS A 165 -11.59 2.70 -11.13
N LYS A 166 -12.42 2.15 -12.00
CA LYS A 166 -12.37 0.72 -12.32
C LYS A 166 -11.07 0.40 -13.05
N HIS A 167 -10.57 -0.81 -12.85
CA HIS A 167 -9.52 -1.34 -13.70
C HIS A 167 -10.20 -1.92 -14.94
N GLU A 168 -9.96 -1.33 -16.12
CA GLU A 168 -10.52 -1.80 -17.39
C GLU A 168 -9.38 -2.22 -18.32
N PRO A 169 -8.70 -3.35 -18.05
CA PRO A 169 -7.67 -3.89 -18.94
C PRO A 169 -8.20 -4.05 -20.36
N GLU A 170 -7.54 -3.39 -21.31
CA GLU A 170 -7.72 -3.65 -22.72
C GLU A 170 -7.19 -5.08 -22.97
N PHE A 171 -8.10 -5.99 -23.36
CA PHE A 171 -7.76 -7.34 -23.79
C PHE A 171 -7.71 -7.41 -25.32
#